data_AF-A0A1Q9AZU6-F1
#
_entry.id   AF-A0A1Q9AZU6-F1
#
_cell.length_a   1.000
_cell.length_b   1.000
_cell.length_c   1.000
_cell.angle_alpha   90.00
_cell.angle_beta   90.00
_cell.angle_gamma   90.00
#
_symmetry.space_group_name_H-M   'P 1'
#
loop_
_entity.id
_entity.type
_entity.pdbx_description
1 polymer ?
#
loop_
_entity_poly.entity_id
_entity_poly.type
_entity_poly.pdbx_seq_one_letter_code
_entity_poly.pdbx_strand_id
1 'polypeptide(L)'
;MSDSLPTADPFIVPPGDWPRQRSSLLDWLMLETRDERFIDNIFQALCVRLQRAGVPVTRASLHFRILHPQWIGARILWRDDLDEPDIATFDHGVEDSAVYLESPISAIHQGAQEVRRSFWRTDHAEPDFPFFAELKAEGTTDYIAWPLVHTLGRRHVVSFATTAAQGFEPPHLSLLSDLMPALALVSEIRLKNRMARTLLETYVGPHASEQILAGATTRGSGVTVKAAILICDLRNFTEISDHWPRDDVIELLNGYFDALSEPIERQGGEILKFMGDGLLAIFPLHEPDACARALTAVLEARERLKLANEASQASGHPALAYGIGAHVGDVMYGNIGSRLRLDFTVIGPAVNTASRLETLTKDIGRPILVSQAFAEAAGADDRVEPLGAFPLRGLDQPVEVYALKA
;
A
#
# COMPACT_ATOMS: atom_id res chain seq x y z
N MET A 1 24.02 1.36 -38.57
CA MET A 1 25.26 0.90 -37.91
C MET A 1 25.66 1.94 -36.88
N SER A 2 25.34 1.65 -35.63
CA SER A 2 25.84 2.33 -34.43
C SER A 2 25.88 1.23 -33.38
N ASP A 3 26.92 0.39 -33.46
CA ASP A 3 27.26 -0.56 -32.41
C ASP A 3 27.77 0.25 -31.20
N SER A 4 26.84 0.65 -30.34
CA SER A 4 27.19 0.94 -28.95
C SER A 4 27.43 -0.41 -28.28
N LEU A 5 28.71 -0.76 -28.15
CA LEU A 5 29.19 -1.85 -27.28
C LEU A 5 28.43 -1.81 -25.95
N PRO A 6 27.93 -2.94 -25.41
CA PRO A 6 27.45 -2.96 -24.04
C PRO A 6 28.65 -2.64 -23.16
N THR A 7 28.65 -1.46 -22.54
CA THR A 7 29.54 -1.18 -21.41
C THR A 7 29.30 -2.29 -20.40
N ALA A 8 30.32 -3.11 -20.16
CA ALA A 8 30.23 -4.23 -19.24
C ALA A 8 29.68 -3.73 -17.91
N ASP A 9 28.65 -4.39 -17.41
CA ASP A 9 28.09 -4.10 -16.09
C ASP A 9 29.24 -4.21 -15.06
N PRO A 10 29.59 -3.12 -14.34
CA PRO A 10 30.74 -3.11 -13.44
C PRO A 10 30.58 -4.08 -12.26
N PHE A 11 29.37 -4.63 -12.06
CA PHE A 11 29.02 -5.62 -11.04
C PHE A 11 29.00 -7.07 -11.56
N ILE A 12 29.04 -7.29 -12.88
CA ILE A 12 29.27 -8.65 -13.41
C ILE A 12 30.76 -8.95 -13.28
N VAL A 13 31.13 -9.41 -12.09
CA VAL A 13 32.44 -9.93 -11.78
C VAL A 13 32.53 -11.37 -12.32
N PRO A 14 33.63 -11.77 -12.99
CA PRO A 14 33.80 -13.16 -13.44
C PRO A 14 33.61 -14.15 -12.29
N PRO A 15 33.03 -15.35 -12.55
CA PRO A 15 32.89 -16.37 -11.52
C PRO A 15 34.24 -16.70 -10.85
N GLY A 16 34.31 -16.52 -9.53
CA GLY A 16 35.52 -16.74 -8.72
C GLY A 16 36.27 -15.47 -8.32
N ASP A 17 35.96 -14.32 -8.93
CA ASP A 17 36.66 -13.04 -8.67
C ASP A 17 35.89 -12.11 -7.71
N TRP A 18 34.68 -12.49 -7.27
CA TRP A 18 33.91 -11.77 -6.26
C TRP A 18 33.98 -12.46 -4.89
N PRO A 19 34.19 -11.71 -3.80
CA PRO A 19 34.49 -10.27 -3.76
C PRO A 19 35.92 -9.97 -4.20
N ARG A 20 36.17 -8.81 -4.84
CA ARG A 20 37.54 -8.41 -5.23
C ARG A 20 38.39 -8.13 -3.99
N GLN A 21 37.76 -7.56 -2.95
CA GLN A 21 38.35 -7.37 -1.64
C GLN A 21 37.38 -7.82 -0.54
N ARG A 22 37.82 -8.75 0.31
CA ARG A 22 37.05 -9.13 1.50
C ARG A 22 37.01 -7.94 2.48
N SER A 23 35.83 -7.62 2.99
CA SER A 23 35.63 -6.56 3.97
C SER A 23 34.70 -7.03 5.10
N SER A 24 34.89 -6.47 6.29
CA SER A 24 33.97 -6.70 7.42
C SER A 24 32.56 -6.15 7.14
N LEU A 25 32.42 -5.17 6.24
CA LEU A 25 31.12 -4.66 5.80
C LEU A 25 30.36 -5.70 4.98
N LEU A 26 31.04 -6.42 4.11
CA LEU A 26 30.43 -7.49 3.34
C LEU A 26 29.99 -8.65 4.25
N ASP A 27 30.86 -9.06 5.19
CA ASP A 27 30.54 -10.07 6.19
C ASP A 27 29.32 -9.63 7.02
N TRP A 28 29.28 -8.37 7.47
CA TRP A 28 28.13 -7.81 8.19
C TRP A 28 26.84 -7.84 7.37
N LEU A 29 26.87 -7.34 6.12
CA LEU A 29 25.71 -7.33 5.23
C LEU A 29 25.13 -8.74 5.04
N MET A 30 26.00 -9.75 4.88
CA MET A 30 25.59 -11.12 4.58
C MET A 30 25.18 -11.94 5.81
N LEU A 31 25.82 -11.72 6.96
CA LEU A 31 25.68 -12.62 8.13
C LEU A 31 24.90 -11.98 9.28
N GLU A 32 25.04 -10.68 9.48
CA GLU A 32 24.54 -10.00 10.69
C GLU A 32 23.22 -9.25 10.44
N THR A 33 22.81 -9.03 9.18
CA THR A 33 21.54 -8.34 8.87
C THR A 33 20.31 -9.26 8.85
N ARG A 34 20.50 -10.57 9.09
CA ARG A 34 19.45 -11.58 8.91
C ARG A 34 18.17 -11.32 9.71
N ASP A 35 18.30 -10.73 10.90
CA ASP A 35 17.20 -10.47 11.83
C ASP A 35 16.59 -9.07 11.64
N GLU A 36 17.20 -8.22 10.82
CA GLU A 36 16.70 -6.89 10.47
C GLU A 36 15.73 -6.96 9.29
N ARG A 37 14.52 -6.45 9.51
CA ARG A 37 13.38 -6.50 8.59
C ARG A 37 13.32 -5.27 7.67
N PHE A 38 13.87 -4.15 8.10
CA PHE A 38 13.74 -2.85 7.45
C PHE A 38 14.99 -2.52 6.64
N ILE A 39 14.81 -2.28 5.34
CA ILE A 39 15.92 -1.98 4.43
C ILE A 39 16.52 -0.59 4.69
N ASP A 40 15.71 0.34 5.17
CA ASP A 40 16.10 1.66 5.67
C ASP A 40 17.09 1.58 6.83
N ASN A 41 16.81 0.76 7.86
CA ASN A 41 17.75 0.50 8.95
C ASN A 41 19.08 -0.09 8.45
N ILE A 42 19.01 -1.08 7.54
CA ILE A 42 20.22 -1.69 6.96
C ILE A 42 21.00 -0.66 6.14
N PHE A 43 20.32 0.16 5.34
CA PHE A 43 20.96 1.15 4.49
C PHE A 43 21.62 2.27 5.30
N GLN A 44 20.97 2.76 6.35
CA GLN A 44 21.55 3.71 7.30
C GLN A 44 22.79 3.10 7.98
N ALA A 45 22.67 1.89 8.52
CA ALA A 45 23.78 1.20 9.18
C ALA A 45 24.96 0.94 8.22
N LEU A 46 24.68 0.65 6.95
CA LEU A 46 25.69 0.52 5.90
C LEU A 46 26.46 1.84 5.71
N CYS A 47 25.77 2.97 5.60
CA CYS A 47 26.39 4.28 5.40
C CYS A 47 27.28 4.68 6.59
N VAL A 48 26.80 4.48 7.82
CA VAL A 48 27.58 4.74 9.03
C VAL A 48 28.82 3.83 9.11
N ARG A 49 28.70 2.57 8.71
CA ARG A 49 29.84 1.63 8.67
C ARG A 49 30.84 1.97 7.56
N LEU A 50 30.39 2.49 6.43
CA LEU A 50 31.24 2.98 5.35
C LEU A 50 32.10 4.15 5.84
N GLN A 51 31.51 5.12 6.55
CA GLN A 51 32.27 6.22 7.17
C GLN A 51 33.32 5.71 8.16
N ARG A 52 32.95 4.77 9.03
CA ARG A 52 33.89 4.15 9.99
C ARG A 52 35.03 3.38 9.32
N ALA A 53 34.81 2.86 8.11
CA ALA A 53 35.81 2.20 7.29
C ALA A 53 36.65 3.16 6.44
N GLY A 54 36.46 4.48 6.60
CA GLY A 54 37.24 5.52 5.91
C GLY A 54 36.67 5.96 4.56
N VAL A 55 35.52 5.43 4.13
CA VAL A 55 34.84 5.93 2.92
C VAL A 55 34.14 7.25 3.26
N PRO A 56 34.48 8.38 2.61
CA PRO A 56 34.00 9.69 3.01
C PRO A 56 32.57 9.99 2.49
N VAL A 57 31.65 9.04 2.63
CA VAL A 57 30.24 9.23 2.25
C VAL A 57 29.57 10.21 3.20
N THR A 58 28.91 11.23 2.66
CA THR A 58 28.14 12.23 3.42
C THR A 58 26.66 12.20 3.05
N ARG A 59 26.35 11.66 1.88
CA ARG A 59 24.98 11.47 1.38
C ARG A 59 24.88 10.16 0.63
N ALA A 60 23.81 9.41 0.84
CA ALA A 60 23.52 8.20 0.07
C ALA A 60 22.02 8.06 -0.14
N SER A 61 21.60 7.59 -1.31
CA SER A 61 20.19 7.31 -1.56
C SER A 61 19.96 5.94 -2.17
N LEU A 62 18.80 5.39 -1.90
CA LEU A 62 18.36 4.11 -2.41
C LEU A 62 16.92 4.26 -2.93
N HIS A 63 16.76 4.06 -4.24
CA HIS A 63 15.52 4.28 -4.97
C HIS A 63 15.00 2.94 -5.48
N PHE A 64 13.77 2.63 -5.10
CA PHE A 64 13.12 1.37 -5.46
C PHE A 64 11.83 1.63 -6.22
N ARG A 65 11.52 0.70 -7.13
CA ARG A 65 10.21 0.58 -7.76
C ARG A 65 9.46 -0.56 -7.09
N ILE A 66 8.27 -0.29 -6.60
CA ILE A 66 7.42 -1.26 -5.92
C ILE A 66 6.12 -1.42 -6.68
N LEU A 67 5.47 -2.59 -6.55
CA LEU A 67 4.12 -2.78 -7.06
C LEU A 67 3.15 -2.35 -5.96
N HIS A 68 2.81 -1.07 -5.92
CA HIS A 68 1.79 -0.53 -5.01
C HIS A 68 0.68 0.12 -5.86
N PRO A 69 -0.61 -0.09 -5.55
CA PRO A 69 -1.70 0.48 -6.35
C PRO A 69 -1.69 2.01 -6.39
N GLN A 70 -1.27 2.66 -5.31
CA GLN A 70 -1.19 4.14 -5.24
C GLN A 70 0.16 4.73 -5.64
N TRP A 71 1.28 4.00 -5.49
CA TRP A 71 2.64 4.56 -5.66
C TRP A 71 3.51 3.65 -6.52
N ILE A 72 4.40 4.22 -7.33
CA ILE A 72 5.30 3.45 -8.20
C ILE A 72 6.64 3.11 -7.53
N GLY A 73 7.02 3.86 -6.49
CA GLY A 73 8.34 3.71 -5.89
C GLY A 73 8.51 4.45 -4.58
N ALA A 74 9.69 4.27 -4.00
CA ALA A 74 10.12 4.99 -2.81
C ALA A 74 11.62 5.30 -2.88
N ARG A 75 12.03 6.37 -2.19
CA ARG A 75 13.41 6.76 -1.94
C ARG A 75 13.68 6.70 -0.45
N ILE A 76 14.79 6.07 -0.07
CA ILE A 76 15.43 6.24 1.23
C ILE A 76 16.63 7.15 1.00
N LEU A 77 16.70 8.24 1.73
CA LEU A 77 17.80 9.21 1.68
C LEU A 77 18.48 9.26 3.04
N TRP A 78 19.75 8.88 3.07
CA TRP A 78 20.61 9.05 4.22
C TRP A 78 21.54 10.26 4.00
N ARG A 79 21.70 11.07 5.05
CA ARG A 79 22.70 12.13 5.15
C ARG A 79 23.36 12.08 6.52
N ASP A 80 24.61 12.49 6.61
CA ASP A 80 25.37 12.50 7.87
C ASP A 80 24.99 13.64 8.83
N ASP A 81 24.24 14.63 8.34
CA ASP A 81 23.68 15.75 9.10
C ASP A 81 22.23 15.52 9.58
N LEU A 82 21.66 14.34 9.31
CA LEU A 82 20.33 13.94 9.76
C LEU A 82 20.40 12.79 10.77
N ASP A 83 19.54 12.85 11.80
CA ASP A 83 19.43 11.78 12.81
C ASP A 83 18.84 10.49 12.22
N GLU A 84 17.87 10.62 11.31
CA GLU A 84 17.15 9.52 10.67
C GLU A 84 17.09 9.67 9.13
N PRO A 85 17.00 8.57 8.37
CA PRO A 85 16.83 8.63 6.92
C PRO A 85 15.49 9.27 6.54
N ASP A 86 15.52 10.14 5.53
CA ASP A 86 14.32 10.69 4.91
C ASP A 86 13.72 9.68 3.92
N ILE A 87 12.43 9.37 4.05
CA ILE A 87 11.73 8.40 3.21
C ILE A 87 10.63 9.13 2.44
N ALA A 88 10.69 9.07 1.11
CA ALA A 88 9.69 9.65 0.22
C ALA A 88 9.09 8.57 -0.68
N THR A 89 7.78 8.63 -0.92
CA THR A 89 7.06 7.79 -1.89
C THR A 89 6.78 8.59 -3.17
N PHE A 90 6.68 7.89 -4.30
CA PHE A 90 6.40 8.51 -5.59
C PHE A 90 5.11 7.94 -6.15
N ASP A 91 4.14 8.82 -6.43
CA ASP A 91 2.86 8.46 -7.04
C ASP A 91 3.04 8.01 -8.51
N HIS A 92 2.03 7.31 -9.03
CA HIS A 92 1.98 6.99 -10.47
C HIS A 92 1.95 8.27 -11.32
N GLY A 93 2.60 8.25 -12.48
CA GLY A 93 2.70 9.40 -13.39
C GLY A 93 3.87 10.37 -13.10
N VAL A 94 4.53 10.26 -11.94
CA VAL A 94 5.77 11.02 -11.66
C VAL A 94 6.88 10.70 -12.67
N GLU A 95 6.87 9.50 -13.24
CA GLU A 95 7.83 9.06 -14.26
C GLU A 95 7.72 9.80 -15.60
N ASP A 96 6.61 10.48 -15.86
CA ASP A 96 6.42 11.33 -17.04
C ASP A 96 6.84 12.79 -16.80
N SER A 97 7.18 13.14 -15.56
CA SER A 97 7.60 14.49 -15.20
C SER A 97 8.98 14.83 -15.75
N ALA A 98 9.18 16.09 -16.16
CA ALA A 98 10.49 16.57 -16.61
C ALA A 98 11.58 16.36 -15.53
N VAL A 99 11.22 16.58 -14.26
CA VAL A 99 12.13 16.38 -13.11
C VAL A 99 12.65 14.94 -13.04
N TYR A 100 11.78 13.95 -13.26
CA TYR A 100 12.20 12.56 -13.29
C TYR A 100 12.98 12.24 -14.57
N LEU A 101 12.48 12.62 -15.74
CA LEU A 101 13.09 12.30 -17.03
C LEU A 101 14.52 12.86 -17.14
N GLU A 102 14.77 14.03 -16.56
CA GLU A 102 16.07 14.71 -16.49
C GLU A 102 16.85 14.36 -15.21
N SER A 103 16.64 13.18 -14.63
CA SER A 103 17.36 12.73 -13.43
C SER A 103 18.37 11.61 -13.71
N PRO A 104 19.44 11.50 -12.89
CA PRO A 104 20.33 10.33 -12.89
C PRO A 104 19.58 9.00 -12.73
N ILE A 105 18.48 9.02 -11.97
CA ILE A 105 17.66 7.86 -11.67
C ILE A 105 16.99 7.33 -12.95
N SER A 106 16.41 8.22 -13.75
CA SER A 106 15.82 7.89 -15.04
C SER A 106 16.85 7.31 -16.01
N ALA A 107 18.04 7.91 -16.09
CA ALA A 107 19.12 7.41 -16.94
C ALA A 107 19.51 5.95 -16.61
N ILE A 108 19.61 5.61 -15.32
CA ILE A 108 19.91 4.23 -14.88
C ILE A 108 18.74 3.28 -15.16
N HIS A 109 17.50 3.71 -14.96
CA HIS A 109 16.32 2.92 -15.35
C HIS A 109 16.24 2.68 -16.87
N GLN A 110 16.72 3.63 -17.68
CA GLN A 110 16.77 3.53 -19.15
C GLN A 110 17.97 2.73 -19.69
N GLY A 111 18.93 2.34 -18.84
CA GLY A 111 20.00 1.44 -19.25
C GLY A 111 21.41 1.82 -18.79
N ALA A 112 21.62 3.02 -18.24
CA ALA A 112 22.96 3.44 -17.80
C ALA A 112 23.50 2.51 -16.70
N GLN A 113 24.75 2.09 -16.87
CA GLN A 113 25.45 1.20 -15.94
C GLN A 113 26.15 1.96 -14.80
N GLU A 114 26.38 3.25 -15.01
CA GLU A 114 26.94 4.17 -14.05
C GLU A 114 26.51 5.59 -14.44
N VAL A 115 26.24 6.42 -13.45
CA VAL A 115 26.13 7.87 -13.61
C VAL A 115 26.99 8.49 -12.53
N ARG A 116 28.07 9.16 -12.91
CA ARG A 116 29.00 9.79 -11.99
C ARG A 116 29.17 11.28 -12.33
N ARG A 117 29.48 12.08 -11.32
CA ARG A 117 29.78 13.49 -11.48
C ARG A 117 30.79 13.93 -10.45
N SER A 118 32.00 14.22 -10.91
CA SER A 118 33.02 14.88 -10.10
C SER A 118 32.98 16.38 -10.38
N PHE A 119 32.76 17.19 -9.35
CA PHE A 119 32.68 18.66 -9.46
C PHE A 119 34.05 19.35 -9.38
N TRP A 120 35.10 18.60 -9.00
CA TRP A 120 36.47 19.09 -8.85
C TRP A 120 37.41 18.63 -9.97
N ARG A 121 37.07 17.57 -10.70
CA ARG A 121 37.82 17.09 -11.88
C ARG A 121 37.15 17.54 -13.17
N THR A 122 37.94 17.85 -14.19
CA THR A 122 37.47 18.30 -15.52
C THR A 122 37.60 17.23 -16.61
N ASP A 123 38.19 16.07 -16.30
CA ASP A 123 38.40 14.95 -17.23
C ASP A 123 37.20 13.99 -17.34
N HIS A 124 36.24 14.06 -16.42
CA HIS A 124 34.99 13.30 -16.44
C HIS A 124 33.86 14.09 -17.13
N ALA A 125 33.76 13.98 -18.46
CA ALA A 125 32.65 14.52 -19.26
C ALA A 125 31.43 13.60 -19.15
N GLU A 126 30.68 13.73 -18.07
CA GLU A 126 29.51 12.90 -17.76
C GLU A 126 28.20 13.70 -17.89
N PRO A 127 27.04 13.04 -18.13
CA PRO A 127 25.77 13.72 -18.40
C PRO A 127 25.45 14.76 -17.31
N ASP A 128 25.03 15.96 -17.71
CA ASP A 128 24.74 17.06 -16.78
C ASP A 128 23.24 17.12 -16.53
N PHE A 129 22.81 16.75 -15.32
CA PHE A 129 21.41 16.79 -14.90
C PHE A 129 21.16 18.04 -14.04
N PRO A 130 19.98 18.68 -14.09
CA PRO A 130 19.65 19.83 -13.24
C PRO A 130 19.91 19.57 -11.73
N PHE A 131 19.65 18.34 -11.28
CA PHE A 131 19.94 17.86 -9.93
C PHE A 131 21.40 18.07 -9.48
N PHE A 132 22.37 18.06 -10.41
CA PHE A 132 23.78 18.29 -10.07
C PHE A 132 24.11 19.72 -9.68
N ALA A 133 23.31 20.70 -10.13
CA ALA A 133 23.47 22.08 -9.67
C ALA A 133 23.12 22.21 -8.18
N GLU A 134 22.10 21.49 -7.71
CA GLU A 134 21.71 21.44 -6.30
C GLU A 134 22.81 20.79 -5.45
N LEU A 135 23.31 19.62 -5.85
CA LEU A 135 24.40 18.94 -5.13
C LEU A 135 25.66 19.80 -5.03
N LYS A 136 26.01 20.53 -6.10
CA LYS A 136 27.15 21.44 -6.10
C LYS A 136 26.93 22.61 -5.14
N ALA A 137 25.72 23.16 -5.07
CA ALA A 137 25.37 24.22 -4.13
C ALA A 137 25.45 23.75 -2.67
N GLU A 138 25.15 22.46 -2.41
CA GLU A 138 25.34 21.79 -1.12
C GLU A 138 26.81 21.45 -0.79
N GLY A 139 27.76 21.77 -1.69
CA GLY A 139 29.19 21.51 -1.48
C GLY A 139 29.64 20.08 -1.81
N THR A 140 28.82 19.30 -2.51
CA THR A 140 29.20 17.97 -3.00
C THR A 140 30.37 18.10 -3.98
N THR A 141 31.38 17.25 -3.80
CA THR A 141 32.58 17.21 -4.65
C THR A 141 32.54 16.04 -5.62
N ASP A 142 31.94 14.92 -5.25
CA ASP A 142 31.81 13.73 -6.11
C ASP A 142 30.48 13.02 -5.83
N TYR A 143 29.81 12.59 -6.88
CA TYR A 143 28.56 11.84 -6.87
C TYR A 143 28.71 10.61 -7.76
N ILE A 144 28.20 9.47 -7.31
CA ILE A 144 28.14 8.25 -8.11
C ILE A 144 26.82 7.52 -7.88
N ALA A 145 26.23 7.01 -8.94
CA ALA A 145 25.02 6.21 -8.91
C ALA A 145 25.15 4.99 -9.81
N TRP A 146 24.55 3.90 -9.35
CA TRP A 146 24.64 2.60 -9.99
C TRP A 146 23.29 1.87 -10.01
N PRO A 147 23.06 1.00 -11.02
CA PRO A 147 21.95 0.09 -11.01
C PRO A 147 22.12 -0.94 -9.89
N LEU A 148 21.08 -1.09 -9.08
CA LEU A 148 20.92 -2.21 -8.18
C LEU A 148 19.95 -3.20 -8.84
N VAL A 149 20.48 -4.28 -9.42
CA VAL A 149 19.71 -5.23 -10.23
C VAL A 149 19.13 -6.33 -9.35
N HIS A 150 17.81 -6.45 -9.34
CA HIS A 150 17.06 -7.53 -8.67
C HIS A 150 16.68 -8.63 -9.67
N THR A 151 16.11 -9.74 -9.17
CA THR A 151 15.59 -10.80 -10.05
C THR A 151 14.57 -10.28 -11.07
N LEU A 152 14.42 -11.00 -12.18
CA LEU A 152 13.59 -10.62 -13.33
C LEU A 152 14.04 -9.31 -14.02
N GLY A 153 15.29 -8.89 -13.79
CA GLY A 153 15.89 -7.73 -14.47
C GLY A 153 15.34 -6.39 -13.96
N ARG A 154 14.71 -6.34 -12.79
CA ARG A 154 14.28 -5.06 -12.20
C ARG A 154 15.50 -4.23 -11.84
N ARG A 155 15.55 -3.00 -12.33
CA ARG A 155 16.61 -2.03 -12.06
C ARG A 155 16.13 -1.04 -11.00
N HIS A 156 16.84 -0.99 -9.90
CA HIS A 156 16.74 0.04 -8.87
C HIS A 156 17.98 0.92 -8.91
N VAL A 157 18.04 1.97 -8.10
CA VAL A 157 19.18 2.89 -8.11
C VAL A 157 19.71 3.08 -6.71
N VAL A 158 21.02 2.96 -6.55
CA VAL A 158 21.73 3.38 -5.35
C VAL A 158 22.70 4.48 -5.73
N SER A 159 22.81 5.51 -4.90
CA SER A 159 23.75 6.60 -5.11
C SER A 159 24.50 6.96 -3.83
N PHE A 160 25.71 7.47 -4.01
CA PHE A 160 26.60 7.95 -2.97
C PHE A 160 27.19 9.29 -3.38
N ALA A 161 27.33 10.21 -2.41
CA ALA A 161 27.95 11.51 -2.58
C ALA A 161 28.87 11.83 -1.41
N THR A 162 29.85 12.68 -1.68
CA THR A 162 30.85 13.14 -0.72
C THR A 162 31.12 14.63 -0.87
N THR A 163 31.53 15.27 0.22
CA THR A 163 32.06 16.64 0.25
C THR A 163 33.58 16.67 0.43
N ALA A 164 34.25 15.51 0.47
CA ALA A 164 35.70 15.45 0.62
C ALA A 164 36.40 16.12 -0.55
N ALA A 165 37.44 16.91 -0.29
CA ALA A 165 38.10 17.73 -1.32
C ALA A 165 38.62 16.92 -2.53
N GLN A 166 38.99 15.65 -2.33
CA GLN A 166 39.47 14.74 -3.38
C GLN A 166 38.39 13.77 -3.90
N GLY A 167 37.12 13.96 -3.53
CA GLY A 167 36.03 13.07 -3.92
C GLY A 167 36.23 11.61 -3.49
N PHE A 168 35.69 10.66 -4.26
CA PHE A 168 35.92 9.25 -4.05
C PHE A 168 37.19 8.77 -4.75
N GLU A 169 38.16 8.34 -3.96
CA GLU A 169 39.36 7.65 -4.45
C GLU A 169 39.06 6.22 -4.95
N PRO A 170 39.91 5.65 -5.82
CA PRO A 170 39.69 4.30 -6.37
C PRO A 170 39.42 3.19 -5.33
N PRO A 171 40.09 3.13 -4.16
CA PRO A 171 39.77 2.15 -3.13
C PRO A 171 38.35 2.28 -2.56
N HIS A 172 37.84 3.52 -2.44
CA HIS A 172 36.46 3.76 -1.99
C HIS A 172 35.47 3.17 -2.99
N LEU A 173 35.68 3.42 -4.27
CA LEU A 173 34.81 2.91 -5.35
C LEU A 173 34.87 1.39 -5.46
N SER A 174 36.06 0.79 -5.28
CA SER A 174 36.22 -0.66 -5.26
C SER A 174 35.42 -1.28 -4.13
N LEU A 175 35.52 -0.73 -2.91
CA LEU A 175 34.74 -1.23 -1.77
C LEU A 175 33.24 -1.06 -1.99
N LEU A 176 32.78 0.12 -2.42
CA LEU A 176 31.35 0.35 -2.67
C LEU A 176 30.82 -0.62 -3.73
N SER A 177 31.54 -0.79 -4.85
CA SER A 177 31.11 -1.69 -5.93
C SER A 177 31.07 -3.16 -5.50
N ASP A 178 32.01 -3.62 -4.67
CA ASP A 178 32.04 -4.99 -4.14
C ASP A 178 30.85 -5.30 -3.22
N LEU A 179 30.27 -4.27 -2.57
CA LEU A 179 29.09 -4.41 -1.71
C LEU A 179 27.78 -4.50 -2.50
N MET A 180 27.76 -4.06 -3.77
CA MET A 180 26.51 -3.96 -4.55
C MET A 180 25.79 -5.29 -4.75
N PRO A 181 26.47 -6.42 -5.09
CA PRO A 181 25.79 -7.72 -5.21
C PRO A 181 25.12 -8.16 -3.89
N ALA A 182 25.78 -7.95 -2.75
CA ALA A 182 25.20 -8.28 -1.44
C ALA A 182 24.04 -7.35 -1.09
N LEU A 183 24.19 -6.04 -1.33
CA LEU A 183 23.12 -5.07 -1.11
C LEU A 183 21.90 -5.36 -2.00
N ALA A 184 22.10 -5.82 -3.24
CA ALA A 184 21.03 -6.19 -4.15
C ALA A 184 20.20 -7.34 -3.56
N LEU A 185 20.85 -8.42 -3.10
CA LEU A 185 20.17 -9.55 -2.49
C LEU A 185 19.47 -9.18 -1.17
N VAL A 186 20.17 -8.46 -0.29
CA VAL A 186 19.62 -8.03 1.01
C VAL A 186 18.40 -7.13 0.79
N SER A 187 18.50 -6.13 -0.08
CA SER A 187 17.38 -5.22 -0.39
C SER A 187 16.21 -5.96 -1.05
N GLU A 188 16.47 -6.85 -1.99
CA GLU A 188 15.43 -7.61 -2.68
C GLU A 188 14.61 -8.48 -1.72
N ILE A 189 15.26 -9.15 -0.77
CA ILE A 189 14.56 -9.96 0.24
C ILE A 189 13.59 -9.10 1.06
N ARG A 190 14.04 -7.92 1.53
CA ARG A 190 13.21 -7.04 2.37
C ARG A 190 12.08 -6.41 1.56
N LEU A 191 12.36 -6.00 0.32
CA LEU A 191 11.36 -5.43 -0.57
C LEU A 191 10.31 -6.44 -0.99
N LYS A 192 10.68 -7.69 -1.28
CA LYS A 192 9.71 -8.76 -1.57
C LYS A 192 8.78 -9.02 -0.37
N ASN A 193 9.32 -9.06 0.84
CA ASN A 193 8.51 -9.22 2.05
C ASN A 193 7.55 -8.03 2.26
N ARG A 194 8.04 -6.80 2.05
CA ARG A 194 7.19 -5.60 2.13
C ARG A 194 6.12 -5.59 1.06
N MET A 195 6.47 -5.90 -0.19
CA MET A 195 5.53 -5.99 -1.31
C MET A 195 4.45 -7.05 -1.06
N ALA A 196 4.81 -8.23 -0.57
CA ALA A 196 3.83 -9.27 -0.25
C ALA A 196 2.82 -8.79 0.80
N ARG A 197 3.31 -8.13 1.85
CA ARG A 197 2.47 -7.54 2.90
C ARG A 197 1.57 -6.44 2.35
N THR A 198 2.14 -5.46 1.66
CA THR A 198 1.41 -4.34 1.08
C THR A 198 0.33 -4.81 0.12
N LEU A 199 0.64 -5.72 -0.80
CA LEU A 199 -0.35 -6.26 -1.73
C LEU A 199 -1.46 -7.00 -0.98
N LEU A 200 -1.12 -7.83 0.01
CA LEU A 200 -2.15 -8.48 0.83
C LEU A 200 -3.01 -7.45 1.59
N GLU A 201 -2.41 -6.45 2.23
CA GLU A 201 -3.15 -5.39 2.93
C GLU A 201 -4.10 -4.65 1.99
N THR A 202 -3.66 -4.30 0.78
CA THR A 202 -4.52 -3.59 -0.18
C THR A 202 -5.64 -4.46 -0.77
N TYR A 203 -5.40 -5.76 -1.00
CA TYR A 203 -6.37 -6.62 -1.69
C TYR A 203 -7.26 -7.47 -0.78
N VAL A 204 -6.82 -7.77 0.45
CA VAL A 204 -7.60 -8.56 1.43
C VAL A 204 -7.86 -7.82 2.74
N GLY A 205 -7.32 -6.63 2.93
CA GLY A 205 -7.42 -5.85 4.16
C GLY A 205 -6.34 -6.20 5.18
N PRO A 206 -6.08 -5.31 6.16
CA PRO A 206 -4.95 -5.42 7.09
C PRO A 206 -5.04 -6.65 8.00
N HIS A 207 -6.22 -6.93 8.57
CA HIS A 207 -6.37 -8.05 9.50
C HIS A 207 -6.22 -9.42 8.81
N ALA A 208 -6.88 -9.62 7.68
CA ALA A 208 -6.74 -10.85 6.90
C ALA A 208 -5.30 -11.04 6.39
N SER A 209 -4.64 -9.95 5.97
CA SER A 209 -3.22 -9.96 5.58
C SER A 209 -2.33 -10.46 6.72
N GLU A 210 -2.49 -9.95 7.94
CA GLU A 210 -1.73 -10.39 9.11
C GLU A 210 -1.91 -11.88 9.40
N GLN A 211 -3.17 -12.37 9.37
CA GLN A 211 -3.48 -13.79 9.59
C GLN A 211 -2.84 -14.68 8.51
N ILE A 212 -2.93 -14.29 7.24
CA ILE A 212 -2.34 -15.02 6.11
C ILE A 212 -0.81 -15.07 6.23
N LEU A 213 -0.17 -13.94 6.53
CA LEU A 213 1.27 -13.85 6.75
C LEU A 213 1.74 -14.64 7.98
N ALA A 214 0.88 -14.79 8.99
CA ALA A 214 1.11 -15.65 10.15
C ALA A 214 0.88 -17.16 9.87
N GLY A 215 0.43 -17.51 8.66
CA GLY A 215 0.27 -18.90 8.22
C GLY A 215 -1.17 -19.43 8.24
N ALA A 216 -2.19 -18.59 8.48
CA ALA A 216 -3.59 -18.96 8.35
C ALA A 216 -3.99 -19.07 6.86
N THR A 217 -3.45 -20.06 6.16
CA THR A 217 -3.60 -20.26 4.70
C THR A 217 -4.32 -21.56 4.32
N THR A 218 -4.76 -22.34 5.33
CA THR A 218 -5.39 -23.63 5.10
C THR A 218 -6.83 -23.45 4.65
N ARG A 219 -7.20 -24.03 3.50
CA ARG A 219 -8.58 -24.00 3.00
C ARG A 219 -9.56 -24.59 4.02
N GLY A 220 -10.62 -23.85 4.34
CA GLY A 220 -11.63 -24.26 5.31
C GLY A 220 -11.23 -24.01 6.76
N SER A 221 -10.03 -23.47 7.02
CA SER A 221 -9.69 -22.98 8.36
C SER A 221 -10.47 -21.71 8.65
N GLY A 222 -10.95 -21.60 9.88
CA GLY A 222 -11.57 -20.39 10.37
C GLY A 222 -12.03 -20.56 11.80
N VAL A 223 -12.57 -19.48 12.34
CA VAL A 223 -13.08 -19.40 13.70
C VAL A 223 -14.52 -18.91 13.67
N THR A 224 -15.34 -19.40 14.60
CA THR A 224 -16.64 -18.78 14.85
C THR A 224 -16.42 -17.53 15.68
N VAL A 225 -16.80 -16.38 15.14
CA VAL A 225 -16.74 -15.10 15.82
C VAL A 225 -18.12 -14.47 15.82
N LYS A 226 -18.46 -13.79 16.90
CA LYS A 226 -19.63 -12.91 16.92
C LYS A 226 -19.22 -11.58 16.31
N ALA A 227 -19.98 -11.06 15.38
CA ALA A 227 -19.65 -9.82 14.68
C ALA A 227 -20.90 -8.97 14.40
N ALA A 228 -20.74 -7.66 14.43
CA ALA A 228 -21.65 -6.75 13.75
C ALA A 228 -21.30 -6.80 12.26
N ILE A 229 -22.31 -6.91 11.39
CA ILE A 229 -22.16 -7.13 9.96
C ILE A 229 -22.84 -5.95 9.27
N LEU A 230 -22.10 -5.31 8.37
CA LEU A 230 -22.60 -4.25 7.50
C LEU A 230 -22.53 -4.74 6.05
N ILE A 231 -23.66 -4.66 5.35
CA ILE A 231 -23.70 -4.83 3.91
C ILE A 231 -24.24 -3.54 3.32
N CYS A 232 -23.51 -2.99 2.35
CA CYS A 232 -23.89 -1.79 1.64
C CYS A 232 -23.89 -2.05 0.14
N ASP A 233 -24.78 -1.38 -0.58
CA ASP A 233 -24.99 -1.55 -2.02
C ASP A 233 -25.48 -0.22 -2.61
N LEU A 234 -24.92 0.17 -3.76
CA LEU A 234 -25.32 1.36 -4.48
C LEU A 234 -26.61 1.08 -5.26
N ARG A 235 -27.51 2.06 -5.37
CA ARG A 235 -28.76 1.89 -6.13
C ARG A 235 -28.61 2.35 -7.55
N ASN A 236 -29.25 1.60 -8.45
CA ASN A 236 -29.28 1.88 -9.88
C ASN A 236 -27.88 1.97 -10.52
N PHE A 237 -26.87 1.31 -9.94
CA PHE A 237 -25.51 1.36 -10.47
C PHE A 237 -25.41 0.84 -11.91
N THR A 238 -26.18 -0.20 -12.27
CA THR A 238 -26.25 -0.68 -13.66
C THR A 238 -26.65 0.44 -14.63
N GLU A 239 -27.68 1.21 -14.28
CA GLU A 239 -28.13 2.35 -15.08
C GLU A 239 -27.03 3.44 -15.18
N ILE A 240 -26.34 3.73 -14.07
CA ILE A 240 -25.20 4.67 -14.06
C ILE A 240 -24.11 4.17 -15.03
N SER A 241 -23.71 2.90 -14.90
CA SER A 241 -22.62 2.30 -15.68
C SER A 241 -22.91 2.17 -17.18
N ASP A 242 -24.19 2.11 -17.56
CA ASP A 242 -24.61 2.01 -18.97
C ASP A 242 -24.60 3.37 -19.69
N HIS A 243 -24.76 4.48 -18.95
CA HIS A 243 -24.94 5.81 -19.53
C HIS A 243 -23.74 6.74 -19.37
N TRP A 244 -22.89 6.50 -18.39
CA TRP A 244 -21.78 7.40 -18.07
C TRP A 244 -20.48 6.99 -18.76
N PRO A 245 -19.58 7.95 -19.04
CA PRO A 245 -18.21 7.64 -19.44
C PRO A 245 -17.51 6.74 -18.41
N ARG A 246 -16.63 5.86 -18.89
CA ARG A 246 -15.91 4.89 -18.04
C ARG A 246 -15.18 5.57 -16.87
N ASP A 247 -14.46 6.64 -17.16
CA ASP A 247 -13.60 7.29 -16.16
C ASP A 247 -14.46 7.94 -15.07
N ASP A 248 -15.58 8.56 -15.44
CA ASP A 248 -16.57 9.13 -14.49
C ASP A 248 -17.18 8.04 -13.59
N VAL A 249 -17.47 6.85 -14.13
CA VAL A 249 -17.98 5.70 -13.34
C VAL A 249 -16.94 5.23 -12.33
N ILE A 250 -15.66 5.18 -12.73
CA ILE A 250 -14.56 4.76 -11.84
C ILE A 250 -14.35 5.80 -10.73
N GLU A 251 -14.32 7.09 -11.07
CA GLU A 251 -14.18 8.18 -10.10
C GLU A 251 -15.34 8.17 -9.10
N LEU A 252 -16.58 7.99 -9.57
CA LEU A 252 -17.76 7.87 -8.74
C LEU A 252 -17.68 6.68 -7.78
N LEU A 253 -17.28 5.50 -8.28
CA LEU A 253 -17.16 4.30 -7.45
C LEU A 253 -16.08 4.47 -6.38
N ASN A 254 -14.92 5.04 -6.74
CA ASN A 254 -13.85 5.29 -5.78
C ASN A 254 -14.31 6.26 -4.69
N GLY A 255 -14.92 7.38 -5.05
CA GLY A 255 -15.45 8.35 -4.07
C GLY A 255 -16.56 7.78 -3.18
N TYR A 256 -17.43 6.93 -3.74
CA TYR A 256 -18.45 6.21 -2.99
C TYR A 256 -17.83 5.24 -1.97
N PHE A 257 -16.84 4.45 -2.40
CA PHE A 257 -16.16 3.53 -1.50
C PHE A 257 -15.35 4.26 -0.43
N ASP A 258 -14.68 5.36 -0.75
CA ASP A 258 -13.94 6.18 0.24
C ASP A 258 -14.88 6.79 1.29
N ALA A 259 -16.09 7.21 0.88
CA ALA A 259 -17.10 7.72 1.80
C ALA A 259 -17.59 6.67 2.82
N LEU A 260 -17.57 5.39 2.43
CA LEU A 260 -17.95 4.27 3.29
C LEU A 260 -16.77 3.66 4.07
N SER A 261 -15.62 3.50 3.42
CA SER A 261 -14.48 2.73 3.93
C SER A 261 -13.79 3.41 5.09
N GLU A 262 -13.47 4.70 4.94
CA GLU A 262 -12.72 5.43 5.96
C GLU A 262 -13.47 5.50 7.31
N PRO A 263 -14.79 5.76 7.39
CA PRO A 263 -15.53 5.62 8.65
C PRO A 263 -15.51 4.21 9.24
N ILE A 264 -15.64 3.17 8.41
CA ILE A 264 -15.64 1.78 8.86
C ILE A 264 -14.28 1.45 9.50
N GLU A 265 -13.19 1.71 8.79
CA GLU A 265 -11.83 1.40 9.24
C GLU A 265 -11.43 2.24 10.45
N ARG A 266 -11.77 3.54 10.48
CA ARG A 266 -11.51 4.43 11.62
C ARG A 266 -12.18 3.93 12.90
N GLN A 267 -13.37 3.34 12.78
CA GLN A 267 -14.11 2.77 13.90
C GLN A 267 -13.72 1.30 14.17
N GLY A 268 -12.61 0.83 13.60
CA GLY A 268 -12.06 -0.52 13.81
C GLY A 268 -12.90 -1.63 13.18
N GLY A 269 -13.64 -1.32 12.11
CA GLY A 269 -14.29 -2.30 11.25
C GLY A 269 -13.33 -2.84 10.19
N GLU A 270 -13.61 -4.04 9.71
CA GLU A 270 -12.87 -4.73 8.66
C GLU A 270 -13.73 -4.84 7.40
N ILE A 271 -13.28 -4.23 6.30
CA ILE A 271 -13.89 -4.43 4.98
C ILE A 271 -13.33 -5.72 4.40
N LEU A 272 -14.19 -6.71 4.21
CA LEU A 272 -13.76 -8.05 3.78
C LEU A 272 -13.68 -8.17 2.26
N LYS A 273 -14.60 -7.50 1.56
CA LYS A 273 -14.59 -7.43 0.10
C LYS A 273 -15.54 -6.37 -0.44
N PHE A 274 -15.18 -5.87 -1.62
CA PHE A 274 -16.07 -5.17 -2.52
C PHE A 274 -16.77 -6.18 -3.44
N MET A 275 -18.08 -6.00 -3.64
CA MET A 275 -18.96 -6.90 -4.40
C MET A 275 -19.68 -6.11 -5.49
N GLY A 276 -18.99 -5.83 -6.60
CA GLY A 276 -19.49 -4.89 -7.60
C GLY A 276 -19.48 -3.48 -7.02
N ASP A 277 -20.66 -2.91 -6.84
CA ASP A 277 -20.95 -1.60 -6.27
C ASP A 277 -21.37 -1.64 -4.79
N GLY A 278 -21.29 -2.82 -4.18
CA GLY A 278 -21.49 -3.03 -2.75
C GLY A 278 -20.22 -3.37 -1.98
N LEU A 279 -20.31 -3.38 -0.66
CA LEU A 279 -19.26 -3.88 0.23
C LEU A 279 -19.84 -4.73 1.37
N LEU A 280 -19.01 -5.65 1.86
CA LEU A 280 -19.25 -6.43 3.07
C LEU A 280 -18.18 -6.05 4.09
N ALA A 281 -18.61 -5.55 5.25
CA ALA A 281 -17.75 -5.25 6.37
C ALA A 281 -18.24 -5.92 7.66
N ILE A 282 -17.31 -6.14 8.60
CA ILE A 282 -17.61 -6.64 9.92
C ILE A 282 -16.95 -5.81 11.01
N PHE A 283 -17.54 -5.81 12.19
CA PHE A 283 -16.96 -5.34 13.43
C PHE A 283 -16.92 -6.54 14.38
N PRO A 284 -15.77 -7.21 14.53
CA PRO A 284 -15.66 -8.35 15.43
C PRO A 284 -15.97 -7.93 16.88
N LEU A 285 -16.83 -8.67 17.59
CA LEU A 285 -17.20 -8.39 18.99
C LEU A 285 -16.14 -8.89 20.00
N HIS A 286 -14.85 -8.77 19.66
CA HIS A 286 -13.78 -8.91 20.66
C HIS A 286 -13.83 -7.75 21.67
N GLU A 287 -14.37 -6.61 21.24
CA GLU A 287 -14.63 -5.43 22.05
C GLU A 287 -16.14 -5.26 22.31
N PRO A 288 -16.54 -4.84 23.52
CA PRO A 288 -17.95 -4.78 23.93
C PRO A 288 -18.75 -3.69 23.20
N ASP A 289 -18.09 -2.69 22.60
CA ASP A 289 -18.71 -1.55 21.93
C ASP A 289 -18.77 -1.67 20.40
N ALA A 290 -18.39 -2.83 19.83
CA ALA A 290 -18.29 -3.03 18.38
C ALA A 290 -19.56 -2.65 17.61
N CYS A 291 -20.76 -2.96 18.14
CA CYS A 291 -22.03 -2.55 17.51
C CYS A 291 -22.27 -1.04 17.56
N ALA A 292 -21.87 -0.37 18.66
CA ALA A 292 -21.97 1.09 18.78
C ALA A 292 -20.97 1.80 17.86
N ARG A 293 -19.75 1.26 17.71
CA ARG A 293 -18.77 1.73 16.73
C ARG A 293 -19.26 1.53 15.29
N ALA A 294 -19.85 0.37 14.98
CA ALA A 294 -20.46 0.11 13.67
C ALA A 294 -21.59 1.11 13.35
N LEU A 295 -22.46 1.42 14.32
CA LEU A 295 -23.49 2.44 14.15
C LEU A 295 -22.88 3.83 13.94
N THR A 296 -21.80 4.16 14.64
CA THR A 296 -21.09 5.43 14.47
C THR A 296 -20.44 5.54 13.09
N ALA A 297 -19.83 4.46 12.59
CA ALA A 297 -19.31 4.40 11.22
C ALA A 297 -20.42 4.63 10.17
N VAL A 298 -21.59 4.00 10.35
CA VAL A 298 -22.75 4.18 9.46
C VAL A 298 -23.25 5.63 9.46
N LEU A 299 -23.26 6.29 10.62
CA LEU A 299 -23.65 7.70 10.73
C LEU A 299 -22.64 8.63 10.04
N GLU A 300 -21.35 8.41 10.26
CA GLU A 300 -20.28 9.18 9.61
C GLU A 300 -20.28 8.98 8.09
N ALA A 301 -20.50 7.74 7.63
CA ALA A 301 -20.62 7.40 6.23
C ALA A 301 -21.85 8.07 5.58
N ARG A 302 -22.98 8.14 6.28
CA ARG A 302 -24.18 8.86 5.81
C ARG A 302 -23.89 10.34 5.54
N GLU A 303 -23.19 11.02 6.45
CA GLU A 303 -22.84 12.43 6.27
C GLU A 303 -21.85 12.63 5.11
N ARG A 304 -20.87 11.73 4.94
CA ARG A 304 -19.93 11.78 3.82
C ARG A 304 -20.60 11.53 2.48
N LEU A 305 -21.50 10.56 2.40
CA LEU A 305 -22.28 10.29 1.20
C LEU A 305 -23.21 11.46 0.85
N LYS A 306 -23.74 12.15 1.86
CA LYS A 306 -24.51 13.38 1.65
C LYS A 306 -23.64 14.47 1.01
N LEU A 307 -22.43 14.71 1.54
CA LEU A 307 -21.49 15.68 0.95
C LEU A 307 -21.05 15.27 -0.47
N ALA A 308 -20.79 13.98 -0.69
CA ALA A 308 -20.46 13.45 -2.02
C ALA A 308 -21.62 13.67 -3.01
N ASN A 309 -22.87 13.48 -2.57
CA ASN A 309 -24.06 13.76 -3.38
C ASN A 309 -24.22 15.26 -3.69
N GLU A 310 -23.98 16.14 -2.72
CA GLU A 310 -24.02 17.59 -2.94
C GLU A 310 -22.98 18.02 -4.00
N ALA A 311 -21.76 17.47 -3.93
CA ALA A 311 -20.71 17.71 -4.92
C ALA A 311 -21.06 17.13 -6.30
N SER A 312 -21.58 15.90 -6.35
CA SER A 312 -22.00 15.22 -7.58
C SER A 312 -23.10 16.00 -8.30
N GLN A 313 -24.10 16.50 -7.56
CA GLN A 313 -25.16 17.35 -8.08
C GLN A 313 -24.65 18.69 -8.61
N ALA A 314 -23.69 19.31 -7.93
CA ALA A 314 -23.06 20.55 -8.41
C ALA A 314 -22.32 20.35 -9.74
N SER A 315 -21.80 19.15 -10.00
CA SER A 315 -21.19 18.74 -11.26
C SER A 315 -22.19 18.24 -12.33
N GLY A 316 -23.50 18.31 -12.07
CA GLY A 316 -24.55 17.96 -13.02
C GLY A 316 -24.95 16.48 -13.03
N HIS A 317 -24.45 15.69 -12.08
CA HIS A 317 -24.81 14.27 -11.95
C HIS A 317 -25.98 14.06 -10.96
N PRO A 318 -26.82 13.02 -11.14
CA PRO A 318 -27.86 12.67 -10.19
C PRO A 318 -27.28 12.25 -8.83
N ALA A 319 -28.07 12.45 -7.77
CA ALA A 319 -27.70 11.96 -6.44
C ALA A 319 -27.66 10.43 -6.40
N LEU A 320 -26.63 9.90 -5.74
CA LEU A 320 -26.46 8.50 -5.44
C LEU A 320 -27.43 8.07 -4.34
N ALA A 321 -28.23 7.06 -4.64
CA ALA A 321 -28.99 6.33 -3.65
C ALA A 321 -28.22 5.06 -3.24
N TYR A 322 -28.36 4.63 -2.00
CA TYR A 322 -27.66 3.47 -1.44
C TYR A 322 -28.55 2.77 -0.42
N GLY A 323 -28.23 1.51 -0.14
CA GLY A 323 -28.81 0.73 0.94
C GLY A 323 -27.73 0.23 1.89
N ILE A 324 -27.99 0.30 3.20
CA ILE A 324 -27.16 -0.30 4.25
C ILE A 324 -28.05 -1.20 5.11
N GLY A 325 -27.65 -2.47 5.23
CA GLY A 325 -28.22 -3.44 6.14
C GLY A 325 -27.24 -3.77 7.26
N ALA A 326 -27.65 -3.63 8.51
CA ALA A 326 -26.84 -4.00 9.67
C ALA A 326 -27.49 -5.09 10.54
N HIS A 327 -26.70 -6.09 10.90
CA HIS A 327 -27.12 -7.16 11.81
C HIS A 327 -25.97 -7.55 12.74
N VAL A 328 -26.26 -8.24 13.84
CA VAL A 328 -25.25 -8.82 14.74
C VAL A 328 -25.55 -10.29 14.95
N GLY A 329 -24.53 -11.13 14.86
CA GLY A 329 -24.68 -12.56 15.08
C GLY A 329 -23.37 -13.33 14.91
N ASP A 330 -23.46 -14.64 15.06
CA ASP A 330 -22.32 -15.53 14.88
C ASP A 330 -22.06 -15.79 13.39
N VAL A 331 -20.78 -15.73 13.02
CA VAL A 331 -20.29 -16.00 11.67
C VAL A 331 -19.06 -16.89 11.72
N MET A 332 -18.89 -17.72 10.70
CA MET A 332 -17.62 -18.40 10.46
C MET A 332 -16.73 -17.45 9.67
N TYR A 333 -15.60 -17.06 10.24
CA TYR A 333 -14.60 -16.17 9.67
C TYR A 333 -13.33 -16.95 9.30
N GLY A 334 -12.91 -16.89 8.03
CA GLY A 334 -11.67 -17.53 7.59
C GLY A 334 -11.59 -17.81 6.10
N ASN A 335 -10.77 -18.80 5.73
CA ASN A 335 -10.42 -19.14 4.35
C ASN A 335 -11.50 -19.98 3.67
N ILE A 336 -12.26 -19.37 2.76
CA ILE A 336 -13.40 -19.99 2.09
C ILE A 336 -13.23 -19.86 0.59
N GLY A 337 -13.42 -20.97 -0.15
CA GLY A 337 -13.36 -20.91 -1.61
C GLY A 337 -13.00 -22.23 -2.28
N SER A 338 -12.49 -22.11 -3.50
CA SER A 338 -12.04 -23.22 -4.33
C SER A 338 -10.63 -23.67 -3.94
N ARG A 339 -10.08 -24.66 -4.66
CA ARG A 339 -8.69 -25.12 -4.44
C ARG A 339 -7.63 -24.10 -4.87
N LEU A 340 -7.96 -23.24 -5.85
CA LEU A 340 -7.01 -22.30 -6.46
C LEU A 340 -7.30 -20.83 -6.10
N ARG A 341 -8.42 -20.56 -5.44
CA ARG A 341 -8.86 -19.22 -5.05
C ARG A 341 -9.61 -19.29 -3.73
N LEU A 342 -9.04 -18.67 -2.71
CA LEU A 342 -9.61 -18.51 -1.38
C LEU A 342 -9.94 -17.04 -1.17
N ASP A 343 -11.08 -16.78 -0.54
CA ASP A 343 -11.42 -15.50 0.06
C ASP A 343 -11.28 -15.65 1.58
N PHE A 344 -10.65 -14.67 2.23
CA PHE A 344 -10.71 -14.53 3.68
C PHE A 344 -11.97 -13.75 4.02
N THR A 345 -13.02 -14.42 4.47
CA THR A 345 -14.35 -13.79 4.57
C THR A 345 -15.23 -14.44 5.63
N VAL A 346 -16.43 -13.88 5.82
CA VAL A 346 -17.45 -14.41 6.71
C VAL A 346 -18.54 -15.15 5.95
N ILE A 347 -19.02 -16.24 6.52
CA ILE A 347 -20.25 -16.92 6.10
C ILE A 347 -21.12 -17.26 7.30
N GLY A 348 -22.42 -17.35 7.07
CA GLY A 348 -23.36 -17.82 8.07
C GLY A 348 -24.73 -17.16 7.94
N PRO A 349 -25.71 -17.61 8.74
CA PRO A 349 -27.06 -17.05 8.73
C PRO A 349 -27.08 -15.54 8.99
N ALA A 350 -26.21 -15.04 9.87
CA ALA A 350 -26.15 -13.61 10.20
C ALA A 350 -25.78 -12.73 9.00
N VAL A 351 -24.89 -13.21 8.12
CA VAL A 351 -24.52 -12.51 6.88
C VAL A 351 -25.71 -12.43 5.93
N ASN A 352 -26.49 -13.51 5.85
CA ASN A 352 -27.70 -13.54 5.03
C ASN A 352 -28.74 -12.53 5.56
N THR A 353 -28.94 -12.45 6.88
CA THR A 353 -29.84 -11.46 7.49
C THR A 353 -29.43 -10.03 7.13
N ALA A 354 -28.15 -9.67 7.27
CA ALA A 354 -27.64 -8.35 6.90
C ALA A 354 -27.90 -8.04 5.41
N SER A 355 -27.68 -9.03 4.53
CA SER A 355 -27.91 -8.87 3.08
C SER A 355 -29.39 -8.66 2.77
N ARG A 356 -30.29 -9.36 3.47
CA ARG A 356 -31.74 -9.17 3.28
C ARG A 356 -32.23 -7.83 3.83
N LEU A 357 -31.66 -7.34 4.93
CA LEU A 357 -31.94 -6.00 5.43
C LEU A 357 -31.48 -4.93 4.45
N GLU A 358 -30.27 -5.06 3.91
CA GLU A 358 -29.78 -4.16 2.85
C GLU A 358 -30.77 -4.16 1.69
N THR A 359 -31.15 -5.33 1.17
CA THR A 359 -32.05 -5.41 0.02
C THR A 359 -33.44 -4.82 0.32
N LEU A 360 -33.94 -4.95 1.55
CA LEU A 360 -35.24 -4.42 2.00
C LEU A 360 -35.28 -2.89 2.04
N THR A 361 -34.12 -2.21 2.14
CA THR A 361 -34.04 -0.73 2.17
C THR A 361 -34.75 -0.09 0.97
N LYS A 362 -34.69 -0.72 -0.22
CA LYS A 362 -35.33 -0.21 -1.43
C LYS A 362 -36.86 -0.31 -1.40
N ASP A 363 -37.38 -1.35 -0.77
CA ASP A 363 -38.83 -1.60 -0.70
C ASP A 363 -39.47 -0.69 0.37
N ILE A 364 -38.74 -0.42 1.45
CA ILE A 364 -39.15 0.47 2.53
C ILE A 364 -38.92 1.95 2.20
N GLY A 365 -37.98 2.25 1.30
CA GLY A 365 -37.60 3.63 0.97
C GLY A 365 -36.77 4.31 2.07
N ARG A 366 -36.09 3.52 2.91
CA ARG A 366 -35.19 4.02 3.96
C ARG A 366 -33.78 3.47 3.73
N PRO A 367 -32.75 4.33 3.61
CA PRO A 367 -31.44 3.90 3.13
C PRO A 367 -30.68 3.02 4.13
N ILE A 368 -31.04 3.05 5.42
CA ILE A 368 -30.30 2.36 6.48
C ILE A 368 -31.29 1.60 7.35
N LEU A 369 -31.21 0.27 7.29
CA LEU A 369 -32.02 -0.65 8.09
C LEU A 369 -31.13 -1.51 8.98
N VAL A 370 -31.57 -1.70 10.22
CA VAL A 370 -30.88 -2.53 11.20
C VAL A 370 -31.85 -3.52 11.85
N SER A 371 -31.38 -4.70 12.21
CA SER A 371 -32.17 -5.63 13.03
C SER A 371 -32.32 -5.12 14.46
N GLN A 372 -33.38 -5.53 15.17
CA GLN A 372 -33.54 -5.31 16.61
C GLN A 372 -32.28 -5.69 17.41
N ALA A 373 -31.74 -6.89 17.19
CA ALA A 373 -30.55 -7.37 17.91
C ALA A 373 -29.34 -6.42 17.77
N PHE A 374 -29.18 -5.81 16.60
CA PHE A 374 -28.14 -4.82 16.37
C PHE A 374 -28.45 -3.50 17.08
N ALA A 375 -29.70 -3.02 17.00
CA ALA A 375 -30.13 -1.79 17.66
C ALA A 375 -29.93 -1.86 19.19
N GLU A 376 -30.31 -2.97 19.80
CA GLU A 376 -30.12 -3.23 21.24
C GLU A 376 -28.62 -3.29 21.59
N ALA A 377 -27.83 -4.07 20.84
CA ALA A 377 -26.39 -4.20 21.08
C ALA A 377 -25.62 -2.89 20.86
N ALA A 378 -26.11 -2.02 19.98
CA ALA A 378 -25.51 -0.71 19.72
C ALA A 378 -25.99 0.38 20.69
N GLY A 379 -26.98 0.11 21.56
CA GLY A 379 -27.61 1.13 22.40
C GLY A 379 -28.26 2.25 21.58
N ALA A 380 -28.95 1.87 20.49
CA ALA A 380 -29.37 2.78 19.44
C ALA A 380 -30.76 3.43 19.64
N ASP A 381 -31.40 3.26 20.80
CA ASP A 381 -32.82 3.61 21.04
C ASP A 381 -33.20 5.03 20.57
N ASP A 382 -32.33 6.01 20.80
CA ASP A 382 -32.58 7.40 20.41
C ASP A 382 -32.27 7.69 18.93
N ARG A 383 -31.56 6.80 18.25
CA ARG A 383 -31.05 6.95 16.88
C ARG A 383 -31.84 6.17 15.84
N VAL A 384 -32.59 5.15 16.25
CA VAL A 384 -33.39 4.32 15.34
C VAL A 384 -34.87 4.37 15.69
N GLU A 385 -35.73 4.08 14.72
CA GLU A 385 -37.17 3.94 14.90
C GLU A 385 -37.64 2.56 14.44
N PRO A 386 -38.57 1.93 15.19
CA PRO A 386 -39.09 0.61 14.81
C PRO A 386 -39.99 0.72 13.58
N LEU A 387 -39.79 -0.19 12.63
CA LEU A 387 -40.66 -0.36 11.45
C LEU A 387 -41.57 -1.59 11.57
N GLY A 388 -41.27 -2.49 12.51
CA GLY A 388 -42.00 -3.73 12.77
C GLY A 388 -41.35 -4.98 12.18
N ALA A 389 -42.07 -6.09 12.24
CA ALA A 389 -41.58 -7.39 11.80
C ALA A 389 -41.75 -7.59 10.28
N PHE A 390 -40.66 -7.96 9.59
CA PHE A 390 -40.67 -8.26 8.17
C PHE A 390 -40.27 -9.71 7.89
N PRO A 391 -40.98 -10.43 7.00
CA PRO A 391 -40.52 -11.74 6.53
C PRO A 391 -39.31 -11.55 5.61
N LEU A 392 -38.15 -12.05 6.02
CA LEU A 392 -36.96 -12.04 5.18
C LEU A 392 -36.82 -13.39 4.48
N ARG A 393 -36.61 -13.36 3.16
CA ARG A 393 -36.50 -14.57 2.33
C ARG A 393 -35.42 -15.52 2.87
N GLY A 394 -35.84 -16.74 3.23
CA GLY A 394 -34.95 -17.80 3.71
C GLY A 394 -34.75 -17.84 5.23
N LEU A 395 -35.45 -16.99 5.99
CA LEU A 395 -35.57 -17.09 7.44
C LEU A 395 -36.96 -17.61 7.81
N ASP A 396 -37.02 -18.48 8.80
CA ASP A 396 -38.27 -19.08 9.26
C ASP A 396 -39.14 -18.11 10.08
N GLN A 397 -38.50 -17.15 10.76
CA GLN A 397 -39.17 -16.16 11.59
C GLN A 397 -39.01 -14.76 11.00
N PRO A 398 -40.07 -13.93 11.06
CA PRO A 398 -39.96 -12.50 10.77
C PRO A 398 -38.89 -11.84 11.65
N VAL A 399 -38.18 -10.87 11.09
CA VAL A 399 -37.17 -10.09 11.80
C VAL A 399 -37.74 -8.72 12.11
N GLU A 400 -37.62 -8.29 13.36
CA GLU A 400 -37.94 -6.91 13.77
C GLU A 400 -36.90 -5.95 13.17
N VAL A 401 -37.38 -5.02 12.36
CA VAL A 401 -36.55 -4.08 11.60
C VAL A 401 -36.72 -2.67 12.13
N TYR A 402 -35.60 -1.96 12.21
CA TYR A 402 -35.53 -0.57 12.60
C TYR A 402 -34.88 0.24 11.47
N ALA A 403 -35.32 1.47 11.28
CA ALA A 403 -34.64 2.43 10.40
C ALA A 403 -33.84 3.44 11.22
N LEU A 404 -32.72 3.89 10.67
CA LEU A 404 -32.04 5.06 11.21
C LEU A 404 -32.94 6.30 11.07
N LYS A 405 -33.09 7.08 12.15
CA LYS A 405 -33.86 8.34 12.12
C LYS A 405 -33.25 9.32 11.11
N ALA A 406 -34.13 10.10 10.49
CA ALA A 406 -33.76 11.14 9.52
C ALA A 406 -32.80 12.17 10.14
#